data_AF-T0N909-F1
#
_entry.id   AF-T0N909-F1
#
_cell.length_a   1.000
_cell.length_b   1.000
_cell.length_c   1.000
_cell.angle_alpha   90.00
_cell.angle_beta   90.00
_cell.angle_gamma   90.00
#
_symmetry.space_group_name_H-M   'P 1'
#
loop_
_entity.id
_entity.type
_entity.pdbx_description
1 polymer ?
#
loop_
_entity_poly.entity_id
_entity_poly.type
_entity_poly.pdbx_seq_one_letter_code
_entity_poly.pdbx_strand_id
1 'polypeptide(L)'
;MIKGQIIDIGSEGKKISEAELLEMHKNKTGALIKASILSGATLGGASQEHIKLLNEFGEKLGLAFQVKDDILDIEGNQETLGKTQSDLDNEKTNFITMYGLEKCKDICTKLTEECYELLKQIDRDTEELAAITKFLLERQY
;
A
#
# COMPACT_ATOMS: atom_id res chain seq x y z
N MET A 1 4.95 12.55 -1.05
CA MET A 1 3.71 12.82 -1.80
C MET A 1 3.98 13.41 -3.19
N ILE A 2 4.55 14.63 -3.29
CA ILE A 2 4.69 15.35 -4.57
C ILE A 2 5.52 14.59 -5.62
N LYS A 3 6.66 14.00 -5.23
CA LYS A 3 7.48 13.19 -6.15
C LYS A 3 6.68 12.04 -6.78
N GLY A 4 5.90 11.32 -5.98
CA GLY A 4 5.06 10.24 -6.49
C GLY A 4 3.97 10.73 -7.43
N GLN A 5 3.37 11.90 -7.15
CA GLN A 5 2.38 12.52 -8.05
C GLN A 5 2.99 12.95 -9.39
N ILE A 6 4.24 13.44 -9.39
CA ILE A 6 4.95 13.79 -10.62
C ILE A 6 5.20 12.54 -11.47
N ILE A 7 5.58 11.42 -10.85
CA ILE A 7 5.77 10.14 -11.55
C ILE A 7 4.43 9.66 -12.14
N ASP A 8 3.34 9.70 -11.37
CA ASP A 8 1.99 9.29 -11.81
C ASP A 8 1.52 10.07 -13.05
N ILE A 9 1.57 11.40 -12.99
CA ILE A 9 1.22 12.26 -14.14
C ILE A 9 2.14 11.99 -15.34
N GLY A 10 3.45 11.82 -15.09
CA GLY A 10 4.42 11.52 -16.15
C GLY A 10 4.25 10.15 -16.81
N SER A 11 3.52 9.25 -16.14
CA SER A 11 3.30 7.85 -16.55
C SER A 11 1.94 7.62 -17.21
N GLU A 12 1.08 8.63 -17.29
CA GLU A 12 -0.19 8.54 -18.04
C GLU A 12 0.07 8.18 -19.51
N GLY A 13 -0.65 7.19 -20.01
CA GLY A 13 -0.49 6.69 -21.38
C GLY A 13 0.78 5.86 -21.60
N LYS A 14 1.51 5.48 -20.54
CA LYS A 14 2.79 4.76 -20.64
C LYS A 14 2.79 3.49 -19.82
N LYS A 15 3.50 2.49 -20.34
CA LYS A 15 3.92 1.32 -19.55
C LYS A 15 5.16 1.68 -18.76
N ILE A 16 5.10 1.51 -17.44
CA ILE A 16 6.23 1.73 -16.54
C ILE A 16 6.70 0.40 -15.96
N SER A 17 7.97 0.35 -15.56
CA SER A 17 8.56 -0.82 -14.91
C SER A 17 8.01 -1.02 -13.50
N GLU A 18 8.18 -2.23 -12.98
CA GLU A 18 7.89 -2.56 -11.58
C GLU A 18 8.59 -1.62 -10.60
N ALA A 19 9.86 -1.31 -10.86
CA ALA A 19 10.63 -0.40 -10.03
C ALA A 19 10.03 1.02 -10.00
N GLU A 20 9.60 1.53 -11.16
CA GLU A 20 8.94 2.83 -11.27
C GLU A 20 7.57 2.85 -10.60
N LEU A 21 6.78 1.79 -10.75
CA LEU A 21 5.47 1.64 -10.08
C LEU A 21 5.64 1.66 -8.56
N LEU A 22 6.59 0.89 -8.05
CA LEU A 22 6.91 0.86 -6.62
C LEU A 22 7.43 2.22 -6.13
N GLU A 23 8.30 2.89 -6.89
CA GLU A 23 8.81 4.21 -6.54
C GLU A 23 7.69 5.27 -6.51
N MET A 24 6.78 5.22 -7.48
CA MET A 24 5.60 6.08 -7.55
C MET A 24 4.76 5.96 -6.29
N HIS A 25 4.31 4.74 -5.95
CA HIS A 25 3.43 4.51 -4.81
C HIS A 25 4.12 4.73 -3.46
N LYS A 26 5.41 4.36 -3.34
CA LYS A 26 6.24 4.69 -2.18
C LYS A 26 6.26 6.18 -1.92
N ASN A 27 6.40 7.00 -2.96
CA ASN A 27 6.52 8.45 -2.84
C ASN A 27 5.18 9.19 -2.89
N LYS A 28 4.08 8.57 -3.30
CA LYS A 28 2.74 9.16 -3.35
C LYS A 28 1.99 8.85 -2.06
N THR A 29 1.47 7.63 -1.95
CA THR A 29 0.57 7.16 -0.89
C THR A 29 1.35 6.69 0.34
N GLY A 30 2.35 5.83 0.15
CA GLY A 30 3.10 5.24 1.26
C GLY A 30 3.85 6.27 2.10
N ALA A 31 4.33 7.35 1.47
CA ALA A 31 5.02 8.44 2.15
C ALA A 31 4.18 9.12 3.25
N LEU A 32 2.88 9.33 3.02
CA LEU A 32 2.01 9.99 4.00
C LEU A 32 1.59 9.04 5.13
N ILE A 33 1.25 7.79 4.80
CA ILE A 33 0.95 6.76 5.81
C ILE A 33 2.12 6.62 6.78
N LYS A 34 3.33 6.49 6.22
CA LYS A 34 4.55 6.41 7.01
C LYS A 34 4.80 7.68 7.84
N ALA A 35 4.60 8.86 7.25
CA ALA A 35 4.77 10.12 7.97
C ALA A 35 3.83 10.22 9.18
N SER A 36 2.56 9.81 9.05
CA SER A 36 1.59 9.80 10.16
C SER A 36 2.04 8.90 11.31
N ILE A 37 2.49 7.67 10.99
CA ILE A 37 2.99 6.71 11.98
C ILE A 37 4.23 7.26 12.70
N LEU A 38 5.23 7.71 11.94
CA LEU A 38 6.49 8.21 12.50
C LEU A 38 6.32 9.50 13.29
N SER A 39 5.38 10.36 12.89
CA SER A 39 5.06 11.57 13.66
C SER A 39 4.50 11.22 15.03
N GLY A 40 3.54 10.29 15.10
CA GLY A 40 3.00 9.80 16.37
C GLY A 40 4.07 9.14 17.24
N ALA A 41 4.89 8.27 16.67
CA ALA A 41 5.99 7.60 17.38
C ALA A 41 7.01 8.59 17.95
N THR A 42 7.39 9.59 17.15
CA THR A 42 8.38 10.61 17.55
C THR A 42 7.84 11.49 18.68
N LEU A 43 6.60 11.99 18.53
CA LEU A 43 5.97 12.81 19.56
C LEU A 43 5.67 12.03 20.84
N GLY A 44 5.38 10.74 20.72
CA GLY A 44 5.18 9.82 21.85
C GLY A 44 6.48 9.38 22.55
N GLY A 45 7.65 9.83 22.08
CA GLY A 45 8.94 9.50 22.70
C GLY A 45 9.39 8.06 22.46
N ALA A 46 9.01 7.45 21.33
CA ALA A 46 9.45 6.11 20.97
C ALA A 46 10.99 6.02 20.88
N SER A 47 11.53 4.85 21.22
CA SER A 47 12.96 4.57 21.07
C SER A 47 13.37 4.59 19.60
N GLN A 48 14.66 4.80 19.32
CA GLN A 48 15.18 4.73 17.94
C GLN A 48 14.98 3.34 17.31
N GLU A 49 14.97 2.29 18.12
CA GLU A 49 14.67 0.92 17.68
C GLU A 49 13.21 0.79 17.23
N HIS A 50 12.27 1.28 18.03
CA HIS A 50 10.85 1.29 17.64
C HIS A 50 10.59 2.18 16.43
N ILE A 51 11.26 3.33 16.32
CA ILE A 51 11.14 4.21 15.14
C ILE A 51 11.58 3.47 13.87
N LYS A 52 12.63 2.64 13.93
CA LYS A 52 13.07 1.83 12.77
C LYS A 52 12.02 0.77 12.40
N LEU A 53 11.50 0.04 13.39
CA LEU A 53 10.43 -0.95 13.18
C LEU A 53 9.17 -0.29 12.59
N LEU A 54 8.76 0.86 13.13
CA LEU A 54 7.60 1.62 12.68
C LEU A 54 7.81 2.26 11.30
N ASN A 55 9.06 2.61 10.94
CA ASN A 55 9.39 3.05 9.59
C ASN A 55 9.17 1.90 8.60
N GLU A 56 9.68 0.70 8.89
CA GLU A 56 9.48 -0.46 8.02
C GLU A 56 8.01 -0.87 7.94
N PHE A 57 7.31 -0.86 9.08
CA PHE A 57 5.88 -1.12 9.15
C PHE A 57 5.10 -0.12 8.27
N GLY A 58 5.41 1.18 8.36
CA GLY A 58 4.77 2.20 7.53
C GLY A 58 5.04 2.05 6.03
N GLU A 59 6.22 1.56 5.64
CA GLU A 59 6.53 1.26 4.23
C GLU A 59 5.70 0.08 3.70
N LYS A 60 5.60 -1.00 4.49
CA LYS A 60 4.82 -2.19 4.11
C LYS A 60 3.32 -1.91 4.12
N LEU A 61 2.82 -1.24 5.14
CA LEU A 61 1.40 -0.85 5.24
C LEU A 61 1.01 0.07 4.09
N GLY A 62 1.87 1.03 3.74
CA GLY A 62 1.64 1.93 2.60
C GLY A 62 1.58 1.21 1.26
N LEU A 63 2.41 0.18 1.06
CA LEU A 63 2.36 -0.66 -0.13
C LEU A 63 1.10 -1.54 -0.16
N ALA A 64 0.77 -2.18 0.97
CA ALA A 64 -0.43 -2.99 1.11
C ALA A 64 -1.70 -2.17 0.81
N PHE A 65 -1.75 -0.92 1.30
CA PHE A 65 -2.85 0.00 1.04
C PHE A 65 -3.12 0.15 -0.45
N GLN A 66 -2.06 0.39 -1.22
CA GLN A 66 -2.17 0.62 -2.65
C GLN A 66 -2.53 -0.64 -3.43
N VAL A 67 -1.91 -1.78 -3.10
CA VAL A 67 -2.26 -3.06 -3.75
C VAL A 67 -3.73 -3.36 -3.50
N LYS A 68 -4.23 -3.13 -2.27
CA LYS A 68 -5.64 -3.28 -1.94
C LYS A 68 -6.53 -2.30 -2.70
N ASP A 69 -6.11 -1.05 -2.87
CA ASP A 69 -6.82 -0.03 -3.65
C ASP A 69 -7.03 -0.49 -5.09
N ASP A 70 -5.97 -0.96 -5.75
CA ASP A 70 -6.04 -1.46 -7.11
C ASP A 70 -6.93 -2.72 -7.24
N ILE A 71 -6.96 -3.58 -6.20
CA ILE A 71 -7.89 -4.74 -6.11
C ILE A 71 -9.34 -4.26 -6.04
N LEU A 72 -9.65 -3.28 -5.19
CA LEU A 72 -11.00 -2.77 -5.01
C LEU A 72 -11.49 -2.05 -6.27
N ASP A 73 -10.62 -1.30 -6.93
CA ASP A 73 -10.92 -0.65 -8.20
C ASP A 73 -11.36 -1.66 -9.26
N ILE A 74 -10.70 -2.82 -9.38
CA ILE A 74 -11.11 -3.83 -10.37
C ILE A 74 -12.37 -4.58 -9.95
N GLU A 75 -12.48 -5.00 -8.69
CA GLU A 75 -13.66 -5.74 -8.20
C GLU A 75 -14.92 -4.87 -8.24
N GLY A 76 -14.84 -3.60 -7.83
CA GLY A 76 -15.95 -2.65 -7.90
C GLY A 76 -16.38 -2.31 -9.33
N ASN A 77 -15.43 -2.23 -10.27
CA ASN A 77 -15.74 -2.03 -11.69
C ASN A 77 -16.40 -3.25 -12.34
N GLN A 78 -16.04 -4.47 -11.93
CA GLN A 78 -16.71 -5.68 -12.39
C GLN A 78 -18.17 -5.72 -11.94
N GLU A 79 -18.44 -5.37 -10.68
CA GLU A 79 -19.81 -5.34 -10.15
C GLU A 79 -20.65 -4.21 -10.75
N THR A 80 -20.05 -3.02 -10.93
CA THR A 80 -20.80 -1.82 -11.35
C THR A 80 -20.95 -1.71 -12.87
N LEU A 81 -19.93 -2.10 -13.64
CA LEU A 81 -19.85 -1.87 -15.08
C LEU A 81 -19.88 -3.17 -15.89
N GLY A 82 -19.76 -4.34 -15.25
CA GLY A 82 -19.64 -5.63 -15.94
C GLY A 82 -18.39 -5.75 -16.82
N LYS A 83 -17.41 -4.86 -16.64
CA LYS A 83 -16.19 -4.79 -17.44
C LYS A 83 -15.11 -5.68 -16.83
N THR A 84 -14.47 -6.48 -17.67
CA THR A 84 -13.37 -7.36 -17.28
C THR A 84 -12.03 -6.64 -17.32
N GLN A 85 -10.98 -7.25 -16.76
CA GLN A 85 -9.60 -6.72 -16.79
C GLN A 85 -9.14 -6.33 -18.20
N SER A 86 -9.64 -7.00 -19.25
CA SER A 86 -9.33 -6.71 -20.65
C SER A 86 -10.07 -5.50 -21.23
N ASP A 87 -11.17 -5.06 -20.60
CA ASP A 87 -12.02 -3.96 -21.08
C ASP A 87 -11.64 -2.60 -20.45
N LEU A 88 -10.77 -2.60 -19.44
CA LEU A 88 -10.13 -1.40 -18.90
C LEU A 88 -8.89 -1.12 -19.74
N ASP A 89 -8.95 -0.09 -20.57
CA ASP A 89 -7.91 0.28 -21.52
C ASP A 89 -6.49 0.27 -20.93
N ASN A 90 -5.60 -0.41 -21.68
CA ASN A 90 -4.22 -0.80 -21.38
C ASN A 90 -3.20 0.36 -21.28
N GLU A 91 -3.63 1.57 -20.91
CA GLU A 91 -2.77 2.76 -20.96
C GLU A 91 -2.15 3.15 -19.62
N LYS A 92 -2.65 2.60 -18.50
CA LYS A 92 -2.11 2.85 -17.16
C LYS A 92 -1.57 1.56 -16.54
N THR A 93 -0.34 1.60 -16.06
CA THR A 93 0.25 0.49 -15.30
C THR A 93 -0.16 0.61 -13.83
N ASN A 94 -0.74 -0.45 -13.30
CA ASN A 94 -1.08 -0.63 -11.88
C ASN A 94 -0.70 -2.05 -11.41
N PHE A 95 -0.87 -2.36 -10.12
CA PHE A 95 -0.49 -3.66 -9.58
C PHE A 95 -1.23 -4.82 -10.26
N ILE A 96 -2.52 -4.66 -10.56
CA ILE A 96 -3.33 -5.71 -11.19
C ILE A 96 -2.85 -5.98 -12.63
N THR A 97 -2.59 -4.94 -13.43
CA THR A 97 -2.06 -5.10 -14.79
C THR A 97 -0.65 -5.70 -14.81
N MET A 98 0.12 -5.50 -13.74
CA MET A 98 1.50 -5.97 -13.63
C MET A 98 1.60 -7.42 -13.14
N TYR A 99 0.78 -7.81 -12.15
CA TYR A 99 0.91 -9.10 -11.46
C TYR A 99 -0.31 -10.00 -11.63
N GLY A 100 -1.47 -9.46 -11.99
CA GLY A 100 -2.77 -10.14 -11.96
C GLY A 100 -3.44 -10.08 -10.58
N LEU A 101 -4.77 -10.23 -10.57
CA LEU A 101 -5.61 -10.10 -9.38
C LEU A 101 -5.20 -11.07 -8.26
N GLU A 102 -5.10 -12.37 -8.56
CA GLU A 102 -4.78 -13.40 -7.56
C GLU A 102 -3.41 -13.14 -6.91
N LYS A 103 -2.40 -12.80 -7.70
CA LYS A 103 -1.08 -12.48 -7.17
C LYS A 103 -1.09 -11.20 -6.32
N CYS A 104 -1.93 -10.22 -6.64
CA CYS A 104 -2.10 -9.03 -5.81
C CYS A 104 -2.74 -9.36 -4.46
N LYS A 105 -3.71 -10.30 -4.42
CA LYS A 105 -4.29 -10.81 -3.16
C LYS A 105 -3.23 -11.49 -2.29
N ASP A 106 -2.35 -12.28 -2.89
CA ASP A 106 -1.22 -12.90 -2.19
C ASP A 106 -0.23 -11.86 -1.65
N ILE A 107 0.13 -10.87 -2.48
CA ILE A 107 1.02 -9.75 -2.07
C ILE A 107 0.40 -8.99 -0.89
N CYS A 108 -0.89 -8.68 -0.95
CA CYS A 108 -1.60 -7.96 0.10
C CYS A 108 -1.60 -8.75 1.42
N THR A 109 -1.85 -10.06 1.35
CA THR A 109 -1.81 -10.97 2.50
C THR A 109 -0.41 -11.00 3.12
N LYS A 110 0.61 -11.23 2.29
CA LYS A 110 2.01 -11.30 2.75
C LYS A 110 2.48 -10.00 3.39
N LEU A 111 2.19 -8.85 2.79
CA LEU A 111 2.56 -7.55 3.37
C LEU A 111 1.87 -7.31 4.71
N THR A 112 0.63 -7.78 4.85
CA THR A 112 -0.12 -7.70 6.12
C THR A 112 0.51 -8.58 7.19
N GLU A 113 0.90 -9.81 6.86
CA GLU A 113 1.64 -10.69 7.77
C GLU A 113 2.96 -10.07 8.22
N GLU A 114 3.74 -9.53 7.28
CA GLU A 114 5.00 -8.84 7.59
C GLU A 114 4.78 -7.62 8.49
N CYS A 115 3.66 -6.89 8.34
CA CYS A 115 3.29 -5.82 9.26
C CYS A 115 3.09 -6.34 10.69
N TYR A 116 2.37 -7.45 10.86
CA TYR A 116 2.18 -8.05 12.19
C TYR A 116 3.49 -8.54 12.81
N GLU A 117 4.38 -9.13 12.03
CA GLU A 117 5.71 -9.56 12.53
C GLU A 117 6.58 -8.38 12.99
N LEU A 118 6.44 -7.21 12.37
CA LEU A 118 7.11 -5.99 12.83
C LEU A 118 6.50 -5.45 14.13
N LEU A 119 5.17 -5.46 14.24
CA LEU A 119 4.48 -5.01 15.45
C LEU A 119 4.82 -5.89 16.67
N LYS A 120 4.95 -7.21 16.49
CA LYS A 120 5.36 -8.15 17.56
C LYS A 120 6.74 -7.87 18.15
N GLN A 121 7.61 -7.17 17.42
CA GLN A 121 8.96 -6.82 17.88
C GLN A 121 8.97 -5.55 18.74
N ILE A 122 7.86 -4.82 18.83
CA ILE A 122 7.73 -3.63 19.66
C ILE A 122 7.25 -4.05 21.05
N ASP A 123 8.01 -3.73 22.10
CA ASP A 123 7.70 -4.11 23.49
C ASP A 123 6.64 -3.20 24.15
N ARG A 124 5.68 -2.71 23.36
CA ARG A 124 4.63 -1.77 23.76
C ARG A 124 3.30 -2.18 23.15
N ASP A 125 2.24 -1.52 23.60
CA ASP A 125 0.92 -1.71 23.02
C ASP A 125 0.89 -1.25 21.55
N THR A 126 0.57 -2.20 20.66
CA THR A 126 0.42 -2.00 19.21
C THR A 126 -0.98 -2.38 18.72
N GLU A 127 -1.96 -2.55 19.62
CA GLU A 127 -3.30 -3.07 19.28
C GLU A 127 -4.00 -2.22 18.21
N GLU A 128 -3.95 -0.90 18.35
CA GLU A 128 -4.55 0.03 17.38
C GLU A 128 -3.87 -0.02 15.99
N LEU A 129 -2.54 -0.19 15.96
CA LEU A 129 -1.82 -0.36 14.68
C LEU A 129 -2.20 -1.67 14.02
N ALA A 130 -2.32 -2.75 14.79
CA ALA A 130 -2.77 -4.05 14.30
C ALA A 130 -4.22 -4.00 13.81
N ALA A 131 -5.10 -3.29 14.51
CA ALA A 131 -6.49 -3.09 14.12
C ALA A 131 -6.61 -2.35 12.78
N ILE A 132 -5.83 -1.27 12.58
CA ILE A 132 -5.78 -0.55 11.30
C ILE A 132 -5.22 -1.43 10.17
N THR A 133 -4.18 -2.23 10.44
CA THR A 133 -3.64 -3.19 9.47
C THR A 133 -4.71 -4.20 9.04
N LYS A 134 -5.47 -4.75 9.99
CA LYS A 134 -6.58 -5.66 9.72
C LYS A 134 -7.66 -5.00 8.89
N PHE A 135 -8.10 -3.81 9.32
CA PHE A 135 -9.12 -3.03 8.61
C PHE A 135 -8.74 -2.81 7.15
N LEU A 136 -7.48 -2.44 6.88
CA LEU A 136 -6.98 -2.21 5.53
C LEU A 136 -7.11 -3.47 4.66
N LEU A 137 -6.74 -4.65 5.18
CA LEU A 137 -6.85 -5.90 4.42
C LEU A 137 -8.31 -6.27 4.13
N GLU A 138 -9.19 -6.10 5.12
CA GLU A 138 -10.59 -6.52 5.08
C GLU A 138 -11.53 -5.50 4.42
N ARG A 139 -11.06 -4.27 4.15
CA ARG A 139 -11.92 -3.23 3.57
C ARG A 139 -12.51 -3.66 2.23
N GLN A 140 -13.74 -3.21 1.98
CA GLN A 140 -14.51 -3.48 0.77
C GLN A 140 -14.81 -2.20 -0.02
N TYR A 141 -14.20 -1.08 0.35
CA TYR A 141 -14.35 0.25 -0.26
C TYR A 141 -13.10 1.13 -0.02
#